data_AF-A0A4Q0VKH1-F1
#
_entry.id   AF-A0A4Q0VKH1-F1
#
_cell.length_a   1.000
_cell.length_b   1.000
_cell.length_c   1.000
_cell.angle_alpha   90.00
_cell.angle_beta   90.00
_cell.angle_gamma   90.00
#
_symmetry.space_group_name_H-M   'P 1'
#
loop_
_entity.id
_entity.type
_entity.pdbx_description
1 polymer ?
#
loop_
_entity_poly.entity_id
_entity_poly.type
_entity_poly.pdbx_seq_one_letter_code
_entity_poly.pdbx_strand_id
1 'polypeptide(L)'
;MSKPNQPSGAERAALRRKKLQKKVGQDVWERYAESVKKGLLTQAEAEAAMKVVRHKEVTQANRARKANGPRPKSNRQRRKEHAEKLAAQDWASRRHTNGHRARRRIDYDDPATYQLNANRRSHR
;
A
#
# COMPACT_ATOMS: atom_id res chain seq x y z
N MET A 1 33.09 25.62 12.45
CA MET A 1 32.76 26.18 11.13
C MET A 1 31.27 25.96 10.84
N SER A 2 30.49 27.04 10.69
CA SER A 2 29.07 26.96 10.30
C SER A 2 28.96 26.58 8.82
N LYS A 3 28.08 25.62 8.49
CA LYS A 3 27.88 25.15 7.12
C LYS A 3 27.31 26.29 6.25
N PRO A 4 27.92 26.63 5.11
CA PRO A 4 27.53 27.80 4.29
C PRO A 4 26.16 27.67 3.59
N ASN A 5 25.51 26.50 3.64
CA ASN A 5 24.22 26.23 2.98
C ASN A 5 23.04 26.06 3.95
N GLN A 6 23.19 26.41 5.23
CA GLN A 6 22.08 26.32 6.17
C GLN A 6 21.35 27.66 6.27
N PRO A 7 20.01 27.67 6.10
CA PRO A 7 19.24 28.90 6.23
C PRO A 7 19.43 29.52 7.61
N SER A 8 19.41 30.85 7.66
CA SER A 8 19.49 31.60 8.91
C SER A 8 18.32 31.27 9.85
N GLY A 9 18.42 31.61 11.14
CA GLY A 9 17.34 31.37 12.10
C GLY A 9 16.01 32.00 11.66
N ALA A 10 16.08 33.21 11.10
CA ALA A 10 14.94 33.94 10.57
C ALA A 10 14.33 33.27 9.33
N GLU A 11 15.16 32.81 8.38
CA GLU A 11 14.70 32.08 7.20
C GLU A 11 14.02 30.76 7.57
N ARG A 12 14.57 30.02 8.54
CA ARG A 12 13.92 28.80 9.06
C ARG A 12 12.55 29.11 9.65
N ALA A 13 12.41 30.20 10.39
CA ALA A 13 11.14 30.63 10.95
C ALA A 13 10.13 31.02 9.86
N ALA A 14 10.57 31.75 8.83
CA ALA A 14 9.73 32.10 7.68
C ALA A 14 9.26 30.84 6.91
N LEU A 15 10.18 29.91 6.63
CA LEU A 15 9.86 28.64 5.98
C LEU A 15 8.87 27.79 6.80
N ARG A 16 9.03 27.76 8.13
CA ARG A 16 8.08 27.08 9.04
C ARG A 16 6.69 27.72 8.97
N ARG A 17 6.61 29.05 8.97
CA ARG A 17 5.35 29.79 8.87
C ARG A 17 4.63 29.55 7.55
N LYS A 18 5.34 29.61 6.42
CA LYS A 18 4.80 29.27 5.10
C LYS A 18 4.24 27.85 5.04
N LYS A 19 4.97 26.88 5.64
CA LYS A 19 4.50 25.49 5.75
C LYS A 19 3.28 25.35 6.66
N LEU A 20 3.19 26.13 7.73
CA LEU A 20 2.06 26.11 8.66
C LEU A 20 0.81 26.68 7.99
N GLN A 21 0.90 27.84 7.33
CA GLN A 21 -0.19 28.46 6.56
C GLN A 21 -0.80 27.47 5.56
N LYS A 22 0.04 26.81 4.74
CA LYS A 22 -0.42 25.79 3.78
C LYS A 22 -1.16 24.62 4.44
N LYS A 23 -0.89 24.34 5.71
CA LYS A 23 -1.39 23.19 6.45
C LYS A 23 -2.67 23.46 7.25
N VAL A 24 -2.87 24.70 7.69
CA VAL A 24 -4.01 25.12 8.53
C VAL A 24 -5.12 25.78 7.71
N GLY A 25 -4.81 26.22 6.49
CA GLY A 25 -5.76 26.95 5.63
C GLY A 25 -5.68 28.46 5.83
N GLN A 26 -6.24 29.20 4.87
CA GLN A 26 -6.15 30.66 4.83
C GLN A 26 -6.96 31.31 5.96
N ASP A 27 -8.18 30.85 6.21
CA ASP A 27 -9.09 31.46 7.20
C ASP A 27 -8.55 31.37 8.63
N VAL A 28 -8.02 30.19 9.02
CA VAL A 28 -7.41 29.98 10.33
C VAL A 28 -6.16 30.85 10.46
N TRP A 29 -5.35 30.93 9.40
CA TRP A 29 -4.14 31.74 9.38
C TRP A 29 -4.46 33.24 9.57
N GLU A 30 -5.43 33.77 8.83
CA GLU A 30 -5.85 35.17 8.92
C GLU A 30 -6.38 35.53 10.31
N ARG A 31 -7.22 34.68 10.90
CA ARG A 31 -7.76 34.90 12.25
C ARG A 31 -6.67 35.04 13.32
N TYR A 32 -5.67 34.16 13.27
CA TYR A 32 -4.56 34.20 14.23
C TYR A 32 -3.56 35.32 13.88
N ALA A 33 -3.35 35.65 12.61
CA ALA A 33 -2.55 36.80 12.20
C ALA A 33 -3.17 38.12 12.68
N GLU A 34 -4.49 38.27 12.60
CA GLU A 34 -5.19 39.42 13.18
C GLU A 34 -5.03 39.50 14.69
N SER A 35 -5.09 38.36 15.39
CA SER A 35 -4.92 38.31 16.85
C SER A 35 -3.51 38.75 17.26
N VAL A 36 -2.49 38.40 16.47
CA VAL A 36 -1.12 38.89 16.66
C VAL A 36 -1.03 40.38 16.38
N LYS A 37 -1.63 40.87 15.28
CA LYS A 37 -1.63 42.29 14.93
C LYS A 37 -2.33 43.16 15.99
N LYS A 38 -3.39 42.64 16.61
CA LYS A 38 -4.13 43.27 17.70
C LYS A 38 -3.41 43.17 19.06
N GLY A 39 -2.27 42.49 19.12
CA GLY A 39 -1.49 42.30 20.35
C GLY A 39 -2.12 41.33 21.35
N LEU A 40 -3.15 40.58 20.95
CA LEU A 40 -3.84 39.60 21.81
C LEU A 40 -3.02 38.34 22.03
N LEU A 41 -2.18 37.99 21.05
CA LEU A 41 -1.31 36.83 21.08
C LEU A 41 0.07 37.20 20.58
N THR A 42 1.09 36.58 21.16
CA THR A 42 2.42 36.57 20.57
C THR A 42 2.44 35.67 19.33
N GLN A 43 3.41 35.88 18.44
CA GLN A 43 3.59 35.04 17.26
C GLN A 43 3.75 33.55 17.61
N ALA A 44 4.42 33.24 18.72
CA ALA A 44 4.64 31.87 19.18
C ALA A 44 3.34 31.21 19.67
N GLU A 45 2.51 31.94 20.41
CA GLU A 45 1.21 31.46 20.90
C GLU A 45 0.22 31.23 19.76
N ALA A 46 0.18 32.14 18.79
CA ALA A 46 -0.62 31.98 17.58
C ALA A 46 -0.20 30.72 16.79
N GLU A 47 1.10 30.48 16.62
CA GLU A 47 1.60 29.26 15.97
C GLU A 47 1.23 27.98 16.75
N ALA A 48 1.29 28.02 18.08
CA ALA A 48 0.90 26.89 18.92
C ALA A 48 -0.60 26.60 18.81
N ALA A 49 -1.44 27.64 18.90
CA ALA A 49 -2.89 27.52 18.79
C ALA A 49 -3.31 26.96 17.42
N MET A 50 -2.73 27.47 16.33
CA MET A 50 -2.96 26.96 14.98
C MET A 50 -2.61 25.47 14.82
N LYS A 51 -1.52 24.99 15.45
CA LYS A 51 -1.19 23.56 15.43
C LYS A 51 -2.23 22.71 16.14
N VAL A 52 -2.78 23.20 17.26
CA VAL A 52 -3.83 22.51 18.02
C VAL A 52 -5.11 22.40 17.20
N VAL A 53 -5.53 23.48 16.53
CA VAL A 53 -6.70 23.49 15.63
C VAL A 53 -6.55 22.42 14.55
N ARG A 54 -5.43 22.44 13.82
CA ARG A 54 -5.13 21.43 12.81
C ARG A 54 -5.12 20.01 13.34
N HIS A 55 -4.55 19.80 14.53
CA HIS A 55 -4.52 18.46 15.14
C HIS A 55 -5.94 17.95 15.41
N LYS A 56 -6.83 18.82 15.90
CA LYS A 56 -8.25 18.49 16.12
C LYS A 56 -8.95 18.14 14.81
N GLU A 57 -8.77 18.94 13.76
CA GLU A 57 -9.35 18.69 12.43
C GLU A 57 -8.90 17.34 11.85
N VAL A 58 -7.60 17.06 11.87
CA VAL A 58 -7.06 15.78 11.38
C VAL A 58 -7.59 14.60 12.21
N THR A 59 -7.70 14.77 13.53
CA THR A 59 -8.26 13.74 14.41
C THR A 59 -9.73 13.49 14.10
N GLN A 60 -10.52 14.54 13.89
CA GLN A 60 -11.93 14.44 13.55
C GLN A 60 -12.13 13.78 12.18
N ALA A 61 -11.37 14.19 11.17
CA ALA A 61 -11.39 13.57 9.84
C ALA A 61 -11.02 12.07 9.92
N ASN A 62 -10.01 11.72 10.72
CA ASN A 62 -9.64 10.33 10.95
C ASN A 62 -10.73 9.53 11.68
N ARG A 63 -11.41 10.13 12.67
CA ARG A 63 -12.56 9.49 13.33
C ARG A 63 -13.71 9.27 12.35
N ALA A 64 -14.07 10.27 11.54
CA ALA A 64 -15.10 10.16 10.52
C ALA A 64 -14.76 9.06 9.50
N ARG A 65 -13.50 9.03 9.02
CA ARG A 65 -13.02 7.96 8.11
C ARG A 65 -13.09 6.58 8.76
N LYS A 66 -12.80 6.45 10.06
CA LYS A 66 -12.90 5.17 10.79
C LYS A 66 -14.35 4.77 11.05
N ALA A 67 -15.24 5.74 11.29
CA ALA A 67 -16.66 5.51 11.51
C ALA A 67 -17.37 5.06 10.21
N ASN A 68 -17.04 5.71 9.10
CA ASN A 68 -17.64 5.44 7.78
C ASN A 68 -16.87 4.42 6.93
N GLY A 69 -15.68 4.02 7.38
CA GLY A 69 -14.83 3.05 6.67
C GLY A 69 -15.30 1.61 6.87
N PRO A 70 -14.92 0.68 5.96
CA PRO A 70 -15.22 -0.72 6.15
C PRO A 70 -14.58 -1.20 7.45
N ARG A 71 -15.37 -1.91 8.27
CA ARG A 71 -14.87 -2.50 9.52
C ARG A 71 -13.69 -3.41 9.20
N PRO A 72 -12.62 -3.42 10.02
CA PRO A 72 -11.51 -4.32 9.80
C PRO A 72 -12.01 -5.76 9.76
N LYS A 73 -11.51 -6.55 8.78
CA LYS A 73 -11.89 -7.95 8.62
C LYS A 73 -11.53 -8.73 9.89
N SER A 74 -12.41 -9.65 10.30
CA SER A 74 -12.13 -10.55 11.42
C SER A 74 -10.92 -11.44 11.14
N ASN A 75 -10.24 -11.92 12.18
CA ASN A 75 -9.08 -12.82 12.00
C ASN A 75 -9.45 -14.08 11.22
N ARG A 76 -10.68 -14.61 11.39
CA ARG A 76 -11.19 -15.75 10.62
C ARG A 76 -11.21 -15.43 9.12
N GLN A 77 -11.75 -14.26 8.75
CA GLN A 77 -11.82 -13.83 7.35
C GLN A 77 -10.42 -13.61 6.75
N ARG A 78 -9.50 -13.01 7.51
CA ARG A 78 -8.10 -12.82 7.07
C ARG A 78 -7.39 -14.15 6.82
N ARG A 79 -7.59 -15.14 7.71
CA ARG A 79 -7.03 -16.50 7.54
C ARG A 79 -7.62 -17.21 6.32
N LYS A 80 -8.92 -17.06 6.08
CA LYS A 80 -9.60 -17.64 4.92
C LYS A 80 -9.02 -17.09 3.61
N GLU A 81 -8.91 -15.77 3.48
CA GLU A 81 -8.34 -15.11 2.28
C GLU A 81 -6.87 -15.47 2.07
N HIS A 82 -6.11 -15.62 3.15
CA HIS A 82 -4.72 -16.08 3.07
C HIS A 82 -4.64 -17.52 2.54
N ALA A 83 -5.48 -18.43 3.05
CA ALA A 83 -5.53 -19.81 2.58
C ALA A 83 -5.98 -19.91 1.12
N GLU A 84 -6.99 -19.12 0.70
CA GLU A 84 -7.43 -19.03 -0.69
C GLU A 84 -6.31 -18.53 -1.61
N LYS A 85 -5.55 -17.52 -1.17
CA LYS A 85 -4.40 -16.99 -1.92
C LYS A 85 -3.29 -18.04 -2.07
N LEU A 86 -2.98 -18.78 -1.01
CA LEU A 86 -2.00 -19.87 -1.05
C LEU A 86 -2.47 -21.01 -1.97
N ALA A 87 -3.74 -21.39 -1.89
CA ALA A 87 -4.32 -22.41 -2.77
C ALA A 87 -4.28 -22.00 -4.24
N ALA A 88 -4.55 -20.72 -4.54
CA ALA A 88 -4.44 -20.19 -5.90
C ALA A 88 -2.99 -20.20 -6.41
N GLN A 89 -2.01 -19.88 -5.55
CA GLN A 89 -0.59 -19.96 -5.88
C GLN A 89 -0.12 -21.40 -6.11
N ASP A 90 -0.54 -22.34 -5.26
CA ASP A 90 -0.24 -23.76 -5.39
C ASP A 90 -0.87 -24.33 -6.68
N TRP A 91 -2.13 -24.01 -6.97
CA TRP A 91 -2.78 -24.41 -8.21
C TRP A 91 -2.11 -23.82 -9.45
N ALA A 92 -1.75 -22.53 -9.43
CA ALA A 92 -1.01 -21.90 -10.52
C ALA A 92 0.35 -22.61 -10.73
N SER A 93 1.09 -22.88 -9.66
CA SER A 93 2.38 -23.58 -9.71
C SER A 93 2.23 -24.99 -10.28
N ARG A 94 1.19 -25.73 -9.88
CA ARG A 94 0.84 -27.06 -10.41
C ARG A 94 0.43 -27.03 -11.88
N ARG A 95 -0.28 -25.99 -12.32
CA ARG A 95 -0.65 -25.79 -13.74
C ARG A 95 0.59 -25.60 -14.62
N HIS A 96 1.59 -24.87 -14.14
CA HIS A 96 2.84 -24.65 -14.87
C HIS A 96 3.77 -25.87 -14.85
N THR A 97 3.80 -26.67 -13.78
CA THR A 97 4.60 -27.90 -13.71
C THR A 97 3.99 -29.06 -14.51
N ASN A 98 2.67 -29.22 -14.51
CA ASN A 98 1.98 -30.22 -15.33
C ASN A 98 1.97 -29.87 -16.83
N GLY A 99 2.15 -28.60 -17.21
CA GLY A 99 2.33 -28.19 -18.61
C GLY A 99 3.61 -28.73 -19.26
N HIS A 100 4.69 -28.95 -18.48
CA HIS A 100 5.93 -29.56 -18.97
C HIS A 100 5.95 -31.09 -18.90
N ARG A 101 5.16 -31.70 -17.99
CA ARG A 101 5.05 -33.16 -17.86
C ARG A 101 4.10 -33.79 -18.89
N ALA A 102 3.10 -33.05 -19.38
CA ALA A 102 2.14 -33.56 -20.37
C ALA A 102 2.70 -33.65 -21.81
N ARG A 103 3.82 -32.99 -22.14
CA ARG A 103 4.44 -33.04 -23.48
C ARG A 103 5.44 -34.18 -23.72
N ARG A 104 5.59 -35.12 -22.78
CA ARG A 104 6.46 -36.31 -22.96
C ARG A 104 5.71 -37.65 -22.88
N ARG A 105 4.43 -37.67 -23.26
CA ARG A 105 3.66 -38.90 -23.45
C ARG A 105 2.75 -38.81 -24.66
N ILE A 106 3.37 -38.50 -25.79
CA ILE A 106 2.91 -38.76 -27.16
C ILE A 106 4.27 -38.94 -27.85
N ASP A 107 4.79 -40.16 -28.03
CA ASP A 107 4.40 -41.11 -29.05
C ASP A 107 4.78 -42.53 -28.60
N TYR A 108 3.85 -43.48 -28.66
CA TYR A 108 4.03 -44.92 -28.94
C TYR A 108 2.74 -45.63 -28.53
N ASP A 109 1.68 -45.38 -29.29
CA ASP A 109 0.54 -46.29 -29.44
C ASP A 109 0.03 -46.10 -30.88
N ASP A 110 0.91 -46.40 -31.83
CA ASP A 110 0.51 -46.68 -33.20
C ASP A 110 0.09 -48.16 -33.25
N PRO A 111 -1.21 -48.48 -33.43
CA PRO A 111 -1.70 -49.86 -33.42
C PRO A 111 -1.19 -50.70 -34.61
N ALA A 112 -0.44 -50.12 -35.55
CA ALA A 112 0.08 -50.83 -36.71
C ALA A 112 1.32 -51.73 -36.44
N THR A 113 1.95 -51.65 -35.26
CA THR A 113 3.20 -52.40 -34.98
C THR A 113 3.02 -53.71 -34.22
N TYR A 114 1.81 -54.03 -33.76
CA TYR A 114 1.54 -55.26 -32.99
C TYR A 114 1.25 -56.53 -33.82
N GLN A 115 1.22 -56.44 -35.16
CA GLN A 115 0.89 -57.62 -35.99
C GLN A 115 2.07 -58.25 -36.76
N LEU A 116 3.28 -57.69 -36.69
CA LEU A 116 4.42 -58.23 -37.46
C LEU A 116 5.35 -59.18 -36.69
N ASN A 117 5.20 -59.32 -35.37
CA ASN A 117 6.06 -60.21 -34.56
C ASN A 117 5.38 -61.48 -34.03
N ALA A 118 4.09 -61.69 -34.29
CA ALA A 118 3.38 -62.92 -33.91
C ALA A 118 3.58 -64.09 -34.90
N ASN A 119 3.91 -63.82 -36.17
CA ASN A 119 4.03 -64.85 -37.22
C ASN A 119 5.46 -65.39 -37.45
N ARG A 120 6.46 -65.00 -36.65
CA ARG A 120 7.85 -65.51 -36.77
C ARG A 120 8.23 -66.58 -35.74
N ARG A 121 7.27 -67.11 -34.98
CA ARG A 121 7.49 -68.18 -33.99
C ARG A 121 6.75 -69.50 -34.27
N SER A 122 6.08 -69.65 -35.42
CA SER A 122 5.31 -70.86 -35.75
C SER A 122 5.85 -71.70 -36.91
N HIS A 123 7.06 -71.43 -37.43
CA HIS A 123 7.75 -72.35 -38.35
C HIS A 123 9.06 -72.80 -37.74
N ARG A 124 8.90 -73.83 -36.89
CA ARG A 124 9.84 -74.93 -36.81
C ARG A 124 9.43 -75.97 -37.85
#